data_AF-A0A846EAB0-F1
#
_entry.id   AF-A0A846EAB0-F1
#
_cell.length_a   1.000
_cell.length_b   1.000
_cell.length_c   1.000
_cell.angle_alpha   90.00
_cell.angle_beta   90.00
_cell.angle_gamma   90.00
#
_symmetry.space_group_name_H-M   'P 1'
#
loop_
_entity.id
_entity.type
_entity.pdbx_description
1 polymer ?
#
loop_
_entity_poly.entity_id
_entity_poly.type
_entity_poly.pdbx_seq_one_letter_code
_entity_poly.pdbx_strand_id
1 'polypeptide(L)' 'IVGTLGSRHLHRFVFDEATGQQLQSHEVYFQGESPQGLGRIREVIMGPDNELYITTSNCDGRGSCPSDGDKILRIQRGS' A
#
# COMPACT_ATOMS: atom_id res chain seq x y z
N ILE A 1 7.72 -5.06 4.45
CA ILE A 1 6.50 -4.24 4.24
C ILE A 1 5.52 -4.62 5.33
N VAL A 2 4.96 -3.65 6.05
CA VAL A 2 3.94 -3.92 7.08
C VAL A 2 2.66 -3.21 6.66
N GLY A 3 1.67 -3.98 6.22
CA GLY A 3 0.29 -3.51 6.10
C GLY A 3 -0.48 -3.97 7.34
N THR A 4 -1.00 -3.05 8.13
CA THR A 4 -1.91 -3.42 9.23
C THR A 4 -3.33 -3.57 8.67
N LEU A 5 -4.10 -4.51 9.21
CA LEU A 5 -5.49 -4.73 8.78
C LEU A 5 -6.31 -3.44 9.03
N GLY A 6 -6.74 -2.77 7.95
CA GLY A 6 -7.45 -1.49 8.03
C GLY A 6 -6.57 -0.23 8.00
N SER A 7 -5.30 -0.35 7.63
CA SER A 7 -4.44 0.83 7.43
C SER A 7 -4.92 1.67 6.25
N ARG A 8 -4.84 3.00 6.42
CA ARG A 8 -4.95 3.99 5.33
C ARG A 8 -3.57 4.40 4.80
N HIS A 9 -2.51 3.75 5.25
CA HIS A 9 -1.13 4.14 5.00
C HIS A 9 -0.31 2.89 4.66
N LEU A 10 0.50 2.98 3.60
CA LEU A 10 1.50 1.95 3.30
C LEU A 10 2.85 2.41 3.84
N HIS A 11 3.45 1.59 4.70
CA HIS A 11 4.81 1.79 5.18
C HIS A 11 5.80 0.91 4.44
N ARG A 12 6.74 1.55 3.72
CA ARG A 12 7.90 0.89 3.13
C ARG A 12 9.11 1.11 4.04
N PHE A 13 9.72 0.00 4.46
CA PHE A 13 10.98 -0.03 5.19
C PHE A 13 12.01 -0.69 4.28
N VAL A 14 13.13 -0.02 4.04
CA VAL A 14 14.28 -0.58 3.33
C VAL A 14 15.39 -0.80 4.36
N PHE A 15 15.97 -1.99 4.40
CA PHE A 15 17.08 -2.30 5.31
C PHE A 15 18.39 -2.34 4.53
N ASP A 16 19.48 -1.97 5.20
CA ASP A 16 20.85 -2.10 4.69
C ASP A 16 21.18 -3.56 4.37
N GLU A 17 21.67 -3.83 3.15
CA GLU A 17 21.98 -5.19 2.66
C GLU A 17 23.18 -5.84 3.37
N ALA A 18 24.09 -5.06 3.96
CA ALA A 18 25.30 -5.58 4.59
C ALA A 18 25.05 -6.12 6.00
N THR A 19 24.04 -5.61 6.71
CA THR A 19 23.76 -6.00 8.10
C THR A 19 22.32 -6.43 8.36
N GLY A 20 21.36 -6.00 7.53
CA GLY A 20 19.93 -6.20 7.74
C GLY A 20 19.36 -5.50 8.98
N GLN A 21 20.18 -4.74 9.72
CA GLN A 21 19.86 -4.20 11.04
C GLN A 21 19.63 -2.68 11.03
N GLN A 22 20.03 -1.98 9.97
CA GLN A 22 19.85 -0.53 9.85
C GLN A 22 18.75 -0.19 8.85
N LEU A 23 17.81 0.67 9.27
CA LEU A 23 16.74 1.19 8.41
C LEU A 23 17.31 2.27 7.50
N GLN A 24 17.34 1.99 6.20
CA GLN A 24 17.90 2.86 5.17
C GLN A 24 16.89 3.92 4.69
N SER A 25 15.59 3.61 4.67
CA SER A 25 14.53 4.61 4.42
C SER A 25 13.16 4.21 4.98
N HIS A 26 12.37 5.23 5.34
CA HIS A 26 10.95 5.12 5.74
C HIS A 26 10.12 6.01 4.83
N GLU A 27 9.20 5.40 4.08
CA GLU A 27 8.30 6.12 3.18
C GLU A 27 6.85 5.78 3.52
N VAL A 28 6.00 6.81 3.60
CA VAL A 28 4.56 6.69 3.82
C VAL A 28 3.86 7.04 2.52
N TYR A 29 3.28 6.03 1.87
CA TYR A 29 2.57 6.19 0.60
C TYR A 29 1.05 6.12 0.76
N PHE A 30 0.35 6.72 -0.20
CA PHE A 30 -1.10 6.66 -0.42
C PHE A 30 -1.91 7.18 0.77
N GLN A 31 -2.08 8.50 0.84
CA GLN A 31 -2.97 9.16 1.80
C GLN A 31 -4.29 9.58 1.11
N GLY A 32 -5.34 9.74 1.92
CA GLY A 32 -6.63 10.26 1.48
C GLY A 32 -7.71 9.18 1.29
N GLU A 33 -8.96 9.61 1.41
CA GLU A 33 -10.14 8.76 1.26
C GLU A 33 -10.47 8.50 -0.21
N SER A 34 -11.08 7.35 -0.48
CA SER A 34 -11.70 7.06 -1.76
C SER A 34 -12.86 8.04 -2.03
N PRO A 35 -13.03 8.57 -3.26
CA PRO A 35 -12.29 8.22 -4.49
C PRO A 35 -11.04 9.08 -4.79
N GLN A 36 -10.76 10.12 -4.00
CA GLN A 36 -9.63 11.03 -4.29
C GLN A 36 -8.26 10.40 -3.98
N GLY A 37 -8.22 9.51 -2.99
CA GLY A 37 -7.08 8.65 -2.65
C GLY A 37 -7.47 7.17 -2.69
N LEU A 38 -6.57 6.29 -2.21
CA LEU A 38 -6.84 4.85 -2.18
C LEU A 38 -7.85 4.43 -1.11
N GLY A 39 -8.05 5.28 -0.09
CA GLY A 39 -8.83 4.95 1.09
C GLY A 39 -8.18 3.82 1.87
N ARG A 40 -8.95 2.77 2.13
CA ARG A 40 -8.56 1.63 2.95
C ARG A 40 -7.75 0.62 2.14
N ILE A 41 -6.53 0.36 2.60
CA ILE A 41 -5.65 -0.66 2.06
C ILE A 41 -5.81 -1.94 2.89
N ARG A 42 -5.90 -3.09 2.22
CA ARG A 42 -6.03 -4.39 2.88
C ARG A 42 -4.77 -5.21 2.84
N GLU A 43 -4.10 -5.23 1.70
CA GLU A 43 -2.90 -6.04 1.50
C GLU A 43 -1.93 -5.36 0.54
N VAL A 44 -0.64 -5.58 0.77
CA VAL A 44 0.43 -5.15 -0.12
C VAL A 44 1.46 -6.27 -0.26
N ILE A 45 1.75 -6.66 -1.51
CA ILE A 45 2.73 -7.70 -1.83
C ILE A 45 3.69 -7.21 -2.91
N MET A 46 4.90 -7.78 -2.93
CA MET A 46 5.80 -7.69 -4.08
C MET A 46 5.41 -8.77 -5.08
N GLY A 47 5.21 -8.40 -6.34
CA GLY A 47 5.03 -9.34 -7.42
C GLY A 47 6.36 -9.97 -7.88
N PRO A 48 6.31 -11.06 -8.67
CA PRO A 48 7.50 -11.67 -9.26
C PRO A 48 8.21 -10.76 -10.28
N ASP A 49 7.56 -9.67 -10.70
CA ASP A 49 8.06 -8.61 -11.57
C ASP A 49 8.79 -7.50 -10.79
N ASN A 50 9.02 -7.67 -9.48
CA ASN A 50 9.59 -6.66 -8.58
C ASN A 50 8.79 -5.36 -8.50
N GLU A 51 7.49 -5.40 -8.80
CA GLU A 51 6.57 -4.28 -8.59
C GLU A 51 5.68 -4.49 -7.35
N LEU A 52 5.13 -3.39 -6.84
CA LEU A 52 4.23 -3.43 -5.67
C LEU A 52 2.78 -3.58 -6.11
N TYR A 53 2.07 -4.53 -5.52
CA TYR A 53 0.64 -4.75 -5.72
C TYR A 53 -0.12 -4.45 -4.44
N ILE A 54 -1.24 -3.73 -4.56
CA ILE A 54 -2.06 -3.24 -3.45
C ILE A 54 -3.51 -3.62 -3.68
N THR A 55 -4.20 -4.11 -2.64
CA THR A 55 -5.65 -4.29 -2.66
C THR A 55 -6.35 -3.24 -1.77
N THR A 56 -7.46 -2.69 -2.24
CA THR A 56 -8.33 -1.82 -1.42
C THR A 56 -9.46 -2.61 -0.76
N SER A 57 -10.03 -2.07 0.33
CA SER A 57 -11.17 -2.66 1.05
C SER A 57 -12.11 -1.58 1.59
N ASN A 58 -12.48 -0.65 0.72
CA ASN A 58 -13.38 0.48 0.96
C ASN A 58 -14.84 0.03 1.10
N CYS A 59 -15.22 -1.10 0.51
CA CYS A 59 -16.61 -1.58 0.46
C CYS A 59 -16.99 -2.58 1.56
N ASP A 60 -16.14 -2.78 2.57
CA ASP A 60 -16.39 -3.72 3.67
C ASP A 60 -17.25 -3.15 4.83
N GLY A 61 -17.90 -2.01 4.60
CA GLY A 61 -18.81 -1.36 5.56
C GLY A 61 -18.17 -0.36 6.53
N ARG A 62 -16.86 -0.09 6.44
CA ARG A 62 -16.19 0.91 7.32
C ARG A 62 -15.39 1.96 6.52
N GLY A 63 -15.72 2.13 5.25
CA GLY A 63 -15.11 3.09 4.34
C GLY A 63 -16.13 3.68 3.36
N SER A 64 -15.66 4.60 2.51
CA SER A 64 -16.45 5.13 1.40
C SER A 64 -16.24 4.27 0.17
N CYS A 65 -17.18 3.35 -0.09
CA CYS A 65 -17.14 2.49 -1.28
C CYS A 65 -17.30 3.35 -2.54
N PRO A 66 -16.30 3.39 -3.43
CA PRO A 66 -16.42 4.13 -4.69
C PRO A 66 -17.38 3.41 -5.64
N SER A 67 -17.89 4.13 -6.65
CA SER A 67 -18.85 3.60 -7.62
C SER A 67 -18.31 2.44 -8.46
N ASP A 68 -16.99 2.34 -8.61
CA ASP A 68 -16.30 1.27 -9.30
C ASP A 68 -15.75 0.18 -8.37
N GLY A 69 -16.06 0.25 -7.08
CA GLY A 69 -15.73 -0.76 -6.09
C GLY A 69 -14.26 -0.84 -5.68
N ASP A 70 -13.91 -1.93 -5.00
CA ASP A 70 -12.54 -2.18 -4.57
C ASP A 70 -11.60 -2.56 -5.73
N LYS A 71 -10.33 -2.17 -5.61
CA LYS A 71 -9.35 -2.23 -6.69
C LYS A 71 -8.13 -3.07 -6.30
N ILE A 72 -7.51 -3.65 -7.33
CA ILE A 72 -6.14 -4.15 -7.29
C ILE A 72 -5.29 -3.18 -8.11
N LEU A 73 -4.25 -2.63 -7.47
CA LEU A 73 -3.40 -1.59 -8.05
C LEU A 73 -1.98 -2.12 -8.16
N ARG A 74 -1.32 -1.82 -9.28
CA ARG A 74 0.12 -2.03 -9.46
C ARG A 74 0.80 -0.67 -9.40
N ILE A 75 1.75 -0.52 -8.49
CA ILE A 75 2.57 0.68 -8.35
C ILE A 75 3.88 0.43 -9.07
N GLN A 76 4.10 1.21 -10.13
CA GLN A 76 5.34 1.17 -10.88
C GLN A 76 6.30 2.21 -10.33
N ARG A 77 7.58 1.85 -10.22
CA ARG A 77 8.62 2.84 -9.93
C ARG A 77 8.72 3.79 -11.14
N GLY A 78 8.30 5.05 -10.96
CA GLY A 78 8.49 6.08 -11.98
C GLY A 78 9.98 6.22 -12.30
N SER A 79 10.30 6.22 -13.60
CA SER A 79 11.65 6.49 -14.13
C SER A 79 12.09 7.91 -13.86
#